data_AF-A0A317M9K5-F1
#
_entry.id   AF-A0A317M9K5-F1
#
_cell.length_a   1.000
_cell.length_b   1.000
_cell.length_c   1.000
_cell.angle_alpha   90.00
_cell.angle_beta   90.00
_cell.angle_gamma   90.00
#
_symmetry.space_group_name_H-M   'P 1'
#
loop_
_entity.id
_entity.type
_entity.pdbx_description
1 polymer ?
#
loop_
_entity_poly.entity_id
_entity_poly.type
_entity_poly.pdbx_seq_one_letter_code
_entity_poly.pdbx_strand_id
1 'polypeptide(L)'
;MDVEPENDGRTPRQRDRDRKYREHVARVQRRDRLDSCVTDVRLIYQGLRHRAERGSLEWSEFDRLWRYHGEVEKTVSQFTAAEQDQILEEYPRLAAQLRSEYRL
;
A
#
# COMPACT_ATOMS: atom_id res chain seq x y z
N MET A 1 43.56 19.41 0.94
CA MET A 1 42.45 19.42 1.90
C MET A 1 42.06 17.98 2.12
N ASP A 2 42.62 17.36 3.15
CA ASP A 2 42.24 16.02 3.60
C ASP A 2 40.84 16.11 4.20
N VAL A 3 39.89 15.42 3.59
CA VAL A 3 38.55 15.24 4.15
C VAL A 3 38.69 14.17 5.22
N GLU A 4 38.87 14.59 6.48
CA GLU A 4 38.78 13.67 7.61
C GLU A 4 37.46 12.90 7.51
N PRO A 5 37.45 11.56 7.65
CA PRO A 5 36.21 10.82 7.66
C PRO A 5 35.42 11.27 8.89
N GLU A 6 34.25 11.88 8.69
CA GLU A 6 33.30 12.23 9.72
C GLU A 6 33.03 11.00 10.61
N ASN A 7 33.75 10.94 11.72
CA ASN A 7 33.63 9.85 12.66
C ASN A 7 32.51 10.25 13.60
N ASP A 8 31.28 9.87 13.25
CA ASP A 8 30.01 10.17 13.94
C ASP A 8 29.92 9.60 15.39
N GLY A 9 31.05 9.41 16.08
CA GLY A 9 31.18 8.93 17.47
C GLY A 9 30.74 7.49 17.72
N ARG A 10 30.10 6.84 16.76
CA ARG A 10 29.47 5.52 16.91
C ARG A 10 30.43 4.37 16.65
N THR A 11 30.44 3.41 17.57
CA THR A 11 31.13 2.13 17.40
C THR A 11 30.56 1.34 16.21
N PRO A 12 31.35 0.45 15.58
CA PRO A 12 30.86 -0.42 14.50
C PRO A 12 29.58 -1.21 14.86
N ARG A 13 29.44 -1.63 16.13
CA ARG A 13 28.24 -2.30 16.64
C ARG A 13 27.01 -1.39 16.69
N GLN A 14 27.19 -0.11 17.05
CA GLN A 14 26.10 0.88 17.01
C GLN A 14 25.68 1.16 15.58
N ARG A 15 26.63 1.31 14.65
CA ARG A 15 26.32 1.49 13.21
C ARG A 15 25.54 0.32 12.63
N ASP A 16 25.90 -0.93 12.97
CA ASP A 16 25.17 -2.12 12.52
C ASP A 16 23.75 -2.22 13.12
N ARG A 17 23.59 -1.88 14.41
CA ARG A 17 22.26 -1.81 15.05
C ARG A 17 21.38 -0.75 14.41
N ASP A 18 21.92 0.45 14.17
CA ASP A 18 21.19 1.55 13.53
C ASP A 18 20.76 1.17 12.11
N ARG A 19 21.65 0.52 11.34
CA ARG A 19 21.31 0.01 10.01
C ARG A 19 20.16 -0.99 10.06
N LYS A 20 20.26 -2.01 10.92
CA LYS A 20 19.21 -3.04 11.09
C LYS A 20 17.88 -2.43 11.54
N TYR A 21 17.93 -1.44 12.42
CA TYR A 21 16.74 -0.72 12.86
C TYR A 21 16.09 0.05 11.70
N ARG A 22 16.88 0.80 10.91
CA ARG A 22 16.38 1.53 9.74
C ARG A 22 15.78 0.59 8.68
N GLU A 23 16.45 -0.52 8.39
CA GLU A 23 15.93 -1.55 7.47
C GLU A 23 14.61 -2.14 7.97
N HIS A 24 14.52 -2.43 9.27
CA HIS A 24 13.29 -2.92 9.88
C HIS A 24 12.16 -1.89 9.78
N VAL A 25 12.41 -0.63 10.15
CA VAL A 25 11.43 0.46 10.07
C VAL A 25 10.96 0.67 8.63
N ALA A 26 11.88 0.70 7.65
CA ALA A 26 11.53 0.84 6.24
C ALA A 26 10.60 -0.29 5.76
N ARG A 27 10.88 -1.53 6.19
CA ARG A 27 10.05 -2.69 5.86
C ARG A 27 8.65 -2.59 6.48
N VAL A 28 8.54 -2.17 7.75
CA VAL A 28 7.24 -1.97 8.43
C VAL A 28 6.45 -0.87 7.73
N GLN A 29 7.05 0.29 7.51
CA GLN A 29 6.39 1.41 6.82
C GLN A 29 5.94 1.05 5.41
N ARG A 30 6.74 0.28 4.67
CA ARG A 30 6.36 -0.19 3.34
C ARG A 30 5.13 -1.09 3.39
N ARG A 31 5.09 -2.03 4.35
CA ARG A 31 3.92 -2.89 4.56
C ARG A 31 2.68 -2.08 4.94
N ASP A 32 2.80 -1.16 5.88
CA ASP A 32 1.67 -0.32 6.30
C ASP A 32 1.11 0.50 5.13
N ARG A 33 1.98 1.00 4.24
CA ARG A 33 1.57 1.70 3.02
C ARG A 33 0.85 0.79 2.03
N LEU A 34 1.35 -0.43 1.82
CA LEU A 34 0.70 -1.42 0.95
C LEU A 34 -0.69 -1.76 1.46
N ASP A 35 -0.78 -2.12 2.74
CA ASP A 35 -2.05 -2.46 3.40
C ASP A 35 -3.01 -1.27 3.27
N SER A 36 -2.57 -0.05 3.58
CA SER A 36 -3.40 1.17 3.44
C SER A 36 -3.90 1.41 2.02
N CYS A 37 -3.06 1.24 1.00
CA CYS A 37 -3.43 1.45 -0.40
C CYS A 37 -4.49 0.45 -0.86
N VAL A 38 -4.33 -0.83 -0.52
CA VAL A 38 -5.29 -1.88 -0.87
C VAL A 38 -6.59 -1.71 -0.10
N THR A 39 -6.52 -1.41 1.20
CA THR A 39 -7.70 -1.14 2.02
C THR A 39 -8.50 0.06 1.49
N ASP A 40 -7.85 1.14 1.05
CA ASP A 40 -8.57 2.32 0.51
C ASP A 40 -9.39 1.97 -0.73
N VAL A 41 -8.77 1.32 -1.73
CA VAL A 41 -9.48 0.86 -2.95
C VAL A 41 -10.62 -0.11 -2.61
N ARG A 42 -10.38 -1.04 -1.69
CA ARG A 42 -11.41 -1.99 -1.22
C ARG A 42 -12.60 -1.26 -0.58
N LEU A 43 -12.36 -0.28 0.29
CA LEU A 43 -13.40 0.50 0.95
C LEU A 43 -14.19 1.35 -0.04
N ILE A 44 -13.53 1.89 -1.06
CA ILE A 44 -14.21 2.61 -2.15
C ILE A 44 -15.21 1.68 -2.84
N TYR A 45 -14.80 0.49 -3.30
CA TYR A 45 -15.71 -0.46 -3.94
C TYR A 45 -16.82 -0.94 -3.00
N GLN A 46 -16.54 -1.10 -1.71
CA GLN A 46 -17.57 -1.37 -0.72
C GLN A 46 -18.62 -0.26 -0.68
N GLY A 47 -18.19 1.01 -0.65
CA GLY A 47 -19.07 2.17 -0.68
C GLY A 47 -19.90 2.24 -1.96
N LEU A 48 -19.28 2.01 -3.12
CA LEU A 48 -19.95 1.97 -4.42
C LEU A 48 -21.01 0.87 -4.48
N ARG A 49 -20.67 -0.33 -4.03
CA ARG A 49 -21.62 -1.45 -3.91
C ARG A 49 -22.82 -1.10 -3.03
N HIS A 50 -22.64 -0.34 -1.96
CA HIS A 50 -23.74 0.09 -1.10
C HIS A 50 -24.62 1.18 -1.73
N ARG A 51 -24.09 1.96 -2.67
CA ARG A 51 -24.84 2.98 -3.42
C ARG A 51 -25.59 2.39 -4.61
N ALA A 52 -25.06 1.34 -5.23
CA ALA A 52 -25.67 0.67 -6.38
C ALA A 52 -26.95 -0.10 -6.00
N GLU A 53 -27.91 -0.15 -6.91
CA GLU A 53 -29.15 -0.92 -6.72
C GLU A 53 -28.86 -2.42 -6.63
N ARG A 54 -29.36 -3.07 -5.57
CA ARG A 54 -29.10 -4.49 -5.34
C ARG A 54 -29.68 -5.34 -6.46
N GLY A 55 -28.82 -6.17 -7.08
CA GLY A 55 -29.19 -7.04 -8.20
C GLY A 55 -28.96 -6.40 -9.58
N SER A 56 -28.54 -5.14 -9.63
CA SER A 56 -28.09 -4.53 -10.88
C SER A 56 -26.75 -5.11 -11.35
N LEU A 57 -26.42 -4.87 -12.62
CA LEU A 57 -25.11 -5.21 -13.18
C LEU A 57 -23.99 -4.47 -12.46
N GLU A 58 -24.20 -3.18 -12.19
CA GLU A 58 -23.25 -2.32 -11.48
C GLU A 58 -22.99 -2.83 -10.05
N TRP A 59 -24.03 -3.23 -9.31
CA TRP A 59 -23.85 -3.81 -7.98
C TRP A 59 -23.02 -5.09 -8.02
N SER A 60 -23.27 -5.94 -9.03
CA SER A 60 -22.55 -7.20 -9.21
C SER A 60 -21.08 -6.98 -9.58
N GLU A 61 -20.80 -5.94 -10.36
CA GLU A 61 -19.44 -5.52 -10.70
C GLU A 61 -18.68 -5.00 -9.47
N PHE A 62 -19.28 -4.10 -8.70
CA PHE A 62 -18.65 -3.59 -7.47
C PHE A 62 -18.49 -4.69 -6.41
N ASP A 63 -19.42 -5.63 -6.28
CA ASP A 63 -19.28 -6.79 -5.39
C ASP A 63 -18.12 -7.69 -5.81
N ARG A 64 -17.93 -7.92 -7.12
CA ARG A 64 -16.77 -8.65 -7.64
C ARG A 64 -15.46 -7.93 -7.36
N LEU A 65 -15.39 -6.62 -7.62
CA LEU A 65 -14.18 -5.82 -7.41
C LEU A 65 -13.82 -5.71 -5.91
N TRP A 66 -14.81 -5.50 -5.05
CA TRP A 66 -14.64 -5.50 -3.60
C TRP A 66 -14.06 -6.83 -3.10
N ARG A 67 -14.56 -7.97 -3.59
CA ARG A 67 -14.01 -9.29 -3.25
C ARG A 67 -12.59 -9.48 -3.78
N TYR A 68 -12.34 -9.11 -5.03
CA TYR A 68 -11.00 -9.19 -5.64
C TYR A 68 -9.96 -8.43 -4.81
N HIS A 69 -10.22 -7.17 -4.48
CA HIS A 69 -9.30 -6.38 -3.66
C HIS A 69 -9.23 -6.87 -2.21
N GLY A 70 -10.27 -7.53 -1.70
CA GLY A 70 -10.20 -8.26 -0.43
C GLY A 70 -9.25 -9.47 -0.45
N GLU A 71 -9.09 -10.15 -1.59
CA GLU A 71 -8.07 -11.20 -1.75
C GLU A 71 -6.67 -10.62 -1.95
N VAL A 72 -6.54 -9.51 -2.68
CA VAL A 72 -5.27 -8.77 -2.79
C VAL A 72 -4.80 -8.33 -1.41
N GLU A 73 -5.67 -7.79 -0.55
CA GLU A 73 -5.31 -7.35 0.81
C GLU A 73 -4.71 -8.48 1.65
N LYS A 74 -5.24 -9.71 1.51
CA LYS A 74 -4.73 -10.88 2.24
C LYS A 74 -3.38 -11.38 1.69
N THR A 75 -3.12 -11.17 0.40
CA THR A 75 -2.00 -11.79 -0.34
C THR A 75 -0.87 -10.81 -0.69
N VAL A 76 -1.08 -9.50 -0.56
CA VAL A 76 -0.10 -8.45 -0.95
C VAL A 76 1.27 -8.61 -0.28
N SER A 77 1.29 -9.15 0.95
CA SER A 77 2.54 -9.44 1.67
C SER A 77 3.38 -10.56 1.04
N GLN A 78 2.76 -11.40 0.21
CA GLN A 78 3.37 -12.55 -0.48
C GLN A 78 3.80 -12.19 -1.91
N PHE A 79 3.39 -11.02 -2.41
CA PHE A 79 3.76 -10.55 -3.74
C PHE A 79 5.25 -10.23 -3.82
N THR A 80 5.78 -10.25 -5.03
CA THR A 80 7.14 -9.80 -5.32
C THR A 80 7.28 -8.31 -5.02
N ALA A 81 8.53 -7.85 -4.82
CA ALA A 81 8.80 -6.44 -4.59
C ALA A 81 8.29 -5.56 -5.75
N ALA A 82 8.39 -6.03 -7.00
CA ALA A 82 7.92 -5.32 -8.19
C ALA A 82 6.40 -5.18 -8.23
N GLU A 83 5.65 -6.24 -7.91
CA GLU A 83 4.18 -6.19 -7.80
C GLU A 83 3.73 -5.28 -6.66
N GLN A 84 4.45 -5.30 -5.53
CA GLN A 84 4.21 -4.37 -4.44
C GLN A 84 4.47 -2.91 -4.85
N ASP A 85 5.54 -2.64 -5.59
CA ASP A 85 5.83 -1.29 -6.11
C ASP A 85 4.74 -0.84 -7.08
N GLN A 86 4.26 -1.73 -7.94
CA GLN A 86 3.14 -1.47 -8.84
C GLN A 86 1.87 -1.10 -8.06
N ILE A 87 1.54 -1.83 -7.00
CA ILE A 87 0.40 -1.48 -6.12
C ILE A 87 0.58 -0.10 -5.50
N LEU A 88 1.77 0.21 -4.97
CA LEU A 88 2.05 1.51 -4.35
C LEU A 88 1.95 2.67 -5.35
N GLU A 89 2.15 2.42 -6.64
CA GLU A 89 1.99 3.43 -7.69
C GLU A 89 0.55 3.52 -8.22
N GLU A 90 -0.07 2.39 -8.54
CA GLU A 90 -1.34 2.34 -9.26
C GLU A 90 -2.55 2.53 -8.35
N TYR A 91 -2.56 1.96 -7.14
CA TYR A 91 -3.74 1.99 -6.27
C TYR A 91 -4.11 3.41 -5.82
N PRO A 92 -3.15 4.30 -5.49
CA PRO A 92 -3.47 5.69 -5.20
C PRO A 92 -4.12 6.41 -6.40
N ARG A 93 -3.64 6.14 -7.62
CA ARG A 93 -4.22 6.72 -8.85
C ARG A 93 -5.64 6.20 -9.09
N LEU A 94 -5.83 4.89 -8.92
CA LEU A 94 -7.13 4.24 -9.03
C LEU A 94 -8.12 4.80 -7.99
N ALA A 95 -7.70 4.91 -6.72
CA ALA A 95 -8.53 5.49 -5.67
C ALA A 95 -8.93 6.94 -5.98
N ALA A 96 -7.99 7.76 -6.44
CA ALA A 96 -8.27 9.14 -6.85
C ALA A 96 -9.26 9.20 -8.03
N GLN A 97 -9.08 8.34 -9.04
CA GLN A 97 -9.98 8.25 -10.19
C GLN A 97 -11.39 7.85 -9.75
N LEU A 98 -11.55 6.78 -8.96
CA LEU A 98 -12.84 6.31 -8.48
C LEU A 98 -13.56 7.38 -7.64
N ARG A 99 -12.83 8.11 -6.78
CA ARG A 99 -13.42 9.19 -6.00
C ARG A 99 -13.92 10.34 -6.88
N SER A 100 -13.15 10.70 -7.90
CA SER A 100 -13.56 11.73 -8.87
C SER A 100 -14.78 11.31 -9.68
N GLU A 101 -14.81 10.06 -10.17
CA GLU A 101 -15.86 9.54 -11.04
C GLU A 101 -17.20 9.41 -10.29
N TYR A 102 -17.17 8.90 -9.06
CA TYR A 102 -18.38 8.62 -8.27
C TYR A 102 -18.70 9.67 -7.21
N ARG A 103 -17.99 10.82 -7.23
CA ARG A 103 -18.15 11.93 -6.28
C ARG A 103 -18.17 11.45 -4.83
N LEU A 104 -17.14 10.69 -4.45
CA LEU A 104 -16.93 10.17 -3.09
C LEU A 104 -16.15 11.17 -2.24
#